data_AF-A0A8X8BQ67-F1
#
_entry.id   AF-A0A8X8BQ67-F1
#
_cell.length_a   1.000
_cell.length_b   1.000
_cell.length_c   1.000
_cell.angle_alpha   90.00
_cell.angle_beta   90.00
_cell.angle_gamma   90.00
#
_symmetry.space_group_name_H-M   'P 1'
#
loop_
_entity.id
_entity.type
_entity.pdbx_description
1 polymer ?
#
loop_
_entity_poly.entity_id
_entity_poly.type
_entity_poly.pdbx_seq_one_letter_code
_entity_poly.pdbx_strand_id
1 'polypeptide(L)'
;MLAKKLKKDRSDNVTKETSNDMYNEKKSSRSEELRKEARQLKRELLAAKQRKEETVTNLEKKETETKASNPAVSEYLEERKKYTEIRKRKQKGSSREEQTLALLDRFKNKLSSAITEAPEKDAEELVNDDDDKGWMSHVLHFDDQTRKVKDANVQDEDTFEIYDPRNPVNKRRREESKKKMREKRERQ
;
A
#
# COMPACT_ATOMS: atom_id res chain seq x y z
N MET A 1 -2.31 -29.90 34.34
CA MET A 1 -3.60 -30.62 34.25
C MET A 1 -3.80 -31.11 32.82
N LEU A 2 -4.07 -32.41 32.70
CA LEU A 2 -4.64 -33.22 31.60
C LEU A 2 -4.81 -32.63 30.19
N ALA A 3 -3.99 -33.10 29.24
CA ALA A 3 -4.36 -33.19 27.82
C ALA A 3 -4.63 -34.67 27.47
N LYS A 4 -5.89 -35.11 27.54
CA LYS A 4 -6.31 -36.45 27.12
C LYS A 4 -6.41 -36.50 25.60
N LYS A 5 -5.56 -37.29 24.95
CA LYS A 5 -5.66 -37.61 23.50
C LYS A 5 -6.78 -38.62 23.28
N LEU A 6 -7.70 -38.30 22.37
CA LEU A 6 -8.82 -39.16 21.96
C LEU A 6 -8.29 -40.26 21.01
N LYS A 7 -8.45 -41.54 21.39
CA LYS A 7 -8.16 -42.68 20.52
C LYS A 7 -9.36 -42.93 19.61
N LYS A 8 -9.11 -43.02 18.30
CA LYS A 8 -10.12 -43.37 17.29
C LYS A 8 -10.16 -44.88 17.17
N ASP A 9 -11.18 -45.50 17.75
CA ASP A 9 -11.47 -46.91 17.53
C ASP A 9 -11.99 -47.14 16.11
N ARG A 10 -11.53 -48.23 15.53
CA ARG A 10 -11.77 -48.67 14.17
C ARG A 10 -12.58 -49.95 14.25
N SER A 11 -13.90 -49.84 14.15
CA SER A 11 -14.74 -50.99 13.81
C SER A 11 -16.03 -50.57 13.09
N ASP A 12 -16.41 -51.46 12.19
CA ASP A 12 -17.78 -51.70 11.70
C ASP A 12 -18.24 -50.96 10.45
N ASN A 13 -17.78 -51.57 9.35
CA ASN A 13 -18.39 -51.62 8.03
C ASN A 13 -19.85 -52.13 8.12
N VAL A 14 -20.83 -51.31 7.72
CA VAL A 14 -22.19 -51.74 7.39
C VAL A 14 -22.58 -51.19 6.02
N THR A 15 -22.50 -52.10 5.06
CA THR A 15 -23.23 -52.24 3.79
C THR A 15 -24.35 -51.23 3.50
N LYS A 16 -24.17 -50.43 2.45
CA LYS A 16 -25.26 -49.75 1.71
C LYS A 16 -24.87 -49.54 0.24
N GLU A 17 -24.67 -50.65 -0.47
CA GLU A 17 -24.74 -50.73 -1.94
C GLU A 17 -26.19 -51.15 -2.23
N THR A 18 -27.01 -50.43 -3.01
CA THR A 18 -27.21 -50.69 -4.44
C THR A 18 -28.10 -49.62 -5.10
N SER A 19 -27.75 -48.34 -4.98
CA SER A 19 -28.42 -47.26 -5.76
C SER A 19 -27.47 -46.18 -6.26
N ASN A 20 -26.16 -46.46 -6.23
CA ASN A 20 -25.12 -45.46 -6.51
C ASN A 20 -24.42 -45.70 -7.87
N ASP A 21 -24.42 -46.92 -8.40
CA ASP A 21 -23.55 -47.28 -9.54
C ASP A 21 -23.94 -46.59 -10.85
N MET A 22 -25.23 -46.50 -11.19
CA MET A 22 -25.70 -45.78 -12.40
C MET A 22 -25.44 -44.26 -12.35
N TYR A 23 -25.40 -43.66 -11.16
CA TYR A 23 -25.10 -42.24 -10.99
C TYR A 23 -23.59 -41.97 -10.92
N ASN A 24 -22.80 -42.94 -10.47
CA ASN A 24 -21.35 -42.83 -10.37
C ASN A 24 -20.68 -43.03 -11.73
N GLU A 25 -21.18 -43.93 -12.59
CA GLU A 25 -20.67 -44.10 -13.97
C GLU A 25 -20.91 -42.86 -14.83
N LYS A 26 -22.10 -42.25 -14.76
CA LYS A 26 -22.40 -41.00 -15.49
C LYS A 26 -21.58 -39.81 -15.00
N LYS A 27 -21.32 -39.71 -13.70
CA LYS A 27 -20.42 -38.69 -13.11
C LYS A 27 -18.96 -38.94 -13.48
N SER A 28 -18.53 -40.20 -13.52
CA SER A 28 -17.22 -40.60 -14.02
C SER A 28 -17.05 -40.17 -15.48
N SER A 29 -18.02 -40.49 -16.36
CA SER A 29 -18.02 -40.10 -17.78
C SER A 29 -17.92 -38.58 -17.96
N ARG A 30 -18.77 -37.80 -17.28
CA ARG A 30 -18.73 -36.33 -17.32
C ARG A 30 -17.38 -35.79 -16.81
N SER A 31 -16.83 -36.38 -15.76
CA SER A 31 -15.54 -35.95 -15.20
C SER A 31 -14.36 -36.31 -16.12
N GLU A 32 -14.44 -37.43 -16.84
CA GLU A 32 -13.45 -37.84 -17.82
C GLU A 32 -13.49 -36.97 -19.08
N GLU A 33 -14.67 -36.60 -19.54
CA GLU A 33 -14.88 -35.61 -20.61
C GLU A 33 -14.25 -34.27 -20.25
N LEU A 34 -14.56 -33.74 -19.06
CA LEU A 34 -13.94 -32.50 -18.56
C LEU A 34 -12.42 -32.60 -18.45
N ARG A 35 -11.87 -33.75 -18.06
CA ARG A 35 -10.41 -33.98 -18.03
C ARG A 35 -9.81 -34.03 -19.44
N LYS A 36 -10.52 -34.59 -20.42
CA LYS A 36 -10.09 -34.60 -21.84
C LYS A 36 -10.09 -33.19 -22.41
N GLU A 37 -11.15 -32.42 -22.18
CA GLU A 37 -11.26 -31.01 -22.58
C GLU A 37 -10.16 -30.17 -21.94
N ALA A 38 -9.91 -30.31 -20.64
CA ALA A 38 -8.84 -29.60 -19.96
C ALA A 38 -7.45 -29.93 -20.54
N ARG A 39 -7.20 -31.20 -20.90
CA ARG A 39 -5.96 -31.62 -21.58
C ARG A 39 -5.86 -31.08 -23.00
N GLN A 40 -6.98 -30.94 -23.71
CA GLN A 40 -7.04 -30.38 -25.04
C GLN A 40 -6.77 -28.87 -25.00
N LEU A 41 -7.47 -28.12 -24.14
CA LEU A 41 -7.24 -26.69 -23.92
C LEU A 41 -5.79 -26.41 -23.51
N LYS A 42 -5.20 -27.25 -22.66
CA LYS A 42 -3.77 -27.12 -22.30
C LYS A 42 -2.87 -27.29 -23.52
N ARG A 43 -3.15 -28.25 -24.41
CA ARG A 43 -2.39 -28.44 -25.66
C ARG A 43 -2.58 -27.28 -26.62
N GLU A 44 -3.80 -26.78 -26.79
CA GLU A 44 -4.10 -25.64 -27.65
C GLU A 44 -3.44 -24.35 -27.15
N LEU A 45 -3.44 -24.09 -25.84
CA LEU A 45 -2.74 -22.95 -25.25
C LEU A 45 -1.22 -23.04 -25.44
N LEU A 46 -0.62 -24.23 -25.30
CA LEU A 46 0.80 -24.43 -25.56
C LEU A 46 1.13 -24.25 -27.04
N ALA A 47 0.33 -24.81 -27.94
CA ALA A 47 0.50 -24.63 -29.39
C ALA A 47 0.30 -23.16 -29.81
N ALA A 48 -0.65 -22.45 -29.22
CA ALA A 48 -0.86 -21.03 -29.47
C ALA A 48 0.30 -20.17 -28.96
N LYS A 49 0.93 -20.52 -27.84
CA LYS A 49 2.16 -19.87 -27.37
C LYS A 49 3.34 -20.13 -28.32
N GLN A 50 3.55 -21.37 -28.73
CA GLN A 50 4.61 -21.73 -29.67
C GLN A 50 4.42 -21.06 -31.03
N ARG A 51 3.20 -21.03 -31.59
CA ARG A 51 2.90 -20.30 -32.82
C ARG A 51 3.15 -18.79 -32.68
N LYS A 52 2.83 -18.20 -31.53
CA LYS A 52 3.15 -16.79 -31.26
C LYS A 52 4.67 -16.58 -31.21
N GLU A 53 5.42 -17.44 -30.53
CA GLU A 53 6.88 -17.36 -30.49
C GLU A 53 7.52 -17.60 -31.87
N GLU A 54 7.00 -18.53 -32.68
CA GLU A 54 7.44 -18.79 -34.06
C GLU A 54 7.12 -17.62 -35.00
N THR A 55 5.95 -17.00 -34.89
CA THR A 55 5.62 -15.79 -35.67
C THR A 55 6.50 -14.60 -35.28
N VAL A 56 6.78 -14.41 -33.98
CA VAL A 56 7.67 -13.35 -33.50
C VAL A 56 9.11 -13.61 -33.95
N THR A 57 9.60 -14.86 -33.88
CA THR A 57 10.95 -15.20 -34.33
C THR A 57 11.11 -15.17 -35.86
N ASN A 58 10.09 -15.52 -36.64
CA ASN A 58 10.12 -15.33 -38.11
C ASN A 58 10.05 -13.86 -38.52
N LEU A 59 9.31 -13.02 -37.78
CA LEU A 59 9.31 -11.58 -37.96
C LEU A 59 10.67 -10.98 -37.56
N GLU A 60 11.27 -11.43 -36.46
CA GLU A 60 12.62 -11.02 -36.06
C GLU A 60 13.70 -11.45 -37.05
N LYS A 61 13.60 -12.64 -37.66
CA LYS A 61 14.53 -13.10 -38.71
C LYS A 61 14.41 -12.26 -39.99
N LYS A 62 13.19 -11.94 -40.45
CA LYS A 62 12.97 -11.01 -41.56
C LYS A 62 13.44 -9.58 -41.23
N GLU A 63 13.26 -9.13 -39.98
CA GLU A 63 13.78 -7.85 -39.49
C GLU A 63 15.31 -7.85 -39.36
N THR A 64 15.96 -9.01 -39.17
CA THR A 64 17.43 -9.09 -39.12
C THR A 64 18.10 -9.00 -40.49
N GLU A 65 17.46 -9.46 -41.56
CA GLU A 65 17.97 -9.30 -42.93
C GLU A 65 17.84 -7.84 -43.42
N THR A 66 16.85 -7.09 -42.94
CA THR A 66 16.68 -5.67 -43.29
C THR A 66 17.53 -4.71 -42.44
N LYS A 67 18.20 -5.20 -41.38
CA LYS A 67 19.13 -4.42 -40.53
C LYS A 67 20.25 -3.72 -41.30
N ALA A 68 20.57 -4.17 -42.52
CA ALA A 68 21.71 -3.66 -43.27
C ALA A 68 21.38 -2.46 -44.20
N SER A 69 20.11 -2.11 -44.44
CA SER A 69 19.78 -1.21 -45.56
C SER A 69 19.22 0.17 -45.22
N ASN A 70 18.68 0.41 -44.01
CA ASN A 70 18.05 1.70 -43.70
C ASN A 70 18.33 2.15 -42.25
N PRO A 71 19.00 3.29 -42.03
CA PRO A 71 19.35 3.80 -40.69
C PRO A 71 18.13 4.05 -39.79
N ALA A 72 16.97 4.41 -40.36
CA ALA A 72 15.75 4.60 -39.58
C ALA A 72 15.19 3.28 -39.01
N VAL A 73 15.42 2.16 -39.72
CA VAL A 73 14.97 0.83 -39.28
C VAL A 73 15.87 0.29 -38.18
N SER A 74 17.18 0.55 -38.23
CA SER A 74 18.10 0.19 -37.14
C SER A 74 17.78 0.95 -35.85
N GLU A 75 17.55 2.26 -35.92
CA GLU A 75 17.20 3.08 -34.76
C GLU A 75 15.89 2.58 -34.12
N TYR A 76 14.86 2.34 -34.93
CA TYR A 76 13.59 1.78 -34.44
C TYR A 76 13.74 0.43 -33.72
N LEU A 77 14.58 -0.47 -34.25
CA LEU A 77 14.82 -1.78 -33.62
C LEU A 77 15.60 -1.64 -32.30
N GLU A 78 16.56 -0.72 -32.22
CA GLU A 78 17.29 -0.42 -30.99
C GLU A 78 16.37 0.18 -29.93
N GLU A 79 15.53 1.14 -30.31
CA GLU A 79 14.51 1.71 -29.43
C GLU A 79 13.52 0.64 -28.94
N ARG A 80 13.02 -0.21 -29.85
CA ARG A 80 12.11 -1.31 -29.50
C ARG A 80 12.77 -2.24 -28.48
N LYS A 81 14.03 -2.62 -28.66
CA LYS A 81 14.79 -3.41 -27.68
C LYS A 81 14.88 -2.70 -26.33
N LYS A 82 15.31 -1.43 -26.32
CA LYS A 82 15.40 -0.61 -25.10
C LYS A 82 14.08 -0.56 -24.33
N TYR A 83 12.97 -0.28 -24.99
CA TYR A 83 11.67 -0.19 -24.33
C TYR A 83 11.11 -1.56 -23.92
N THR A 84 11.40 -2.64 -24.65
CA THR A 84 11.04 -4.00 -24.21
C THR A 84 11.79 -4.42 -22.96
N GLU A 85 13.07 -4.06 -22.82
CA GLU A 85 13.85 -4.30 -21.60
C GLU A 85 13.33 -3.47 -20.42
N ILE A 86 13.04 -2.19 -20.63
CA ILE A 86 12.43 -1.33 -19.60
C ILE A 86 11.09 -1.92 -19.15
N ARG A 87 10.29 -2.43 -20.08
CA ARG A 87 9.00 -3.09 -19.78
C ARG A 87 9.19 -4.39 -18.99
N LYS A 88 10.23 -5.17 -19.28
CA LYS A 88 10.60 -6.36 -18.50
C LYS A 88 11.08 -6.02 -17.09
N ARG A 89 11.78 -4.89 -16.90
CA ARG A 89 12.21 -4.40 -15.57
C ARG A 89 11.05 -3.85 -14.74
N LYS A 90 9.99 -3.34 -15.38
CA LYS A 90 8.77 -2.83 -14.71
C LYS A 90 7.69 -3.90 -14.47
N GLN A 91 8.04 -5.19 -14.47
CA GLN A 91 7.08 -6.27 -14.25
C GLN A 91 6.53 -6.23 -12.82
N LYS A 92 5.22 -6.46 -12.69
CA LYS A 92 4.52 -6.50 -11.39
C LYS A 92 4.95 -7.76 -10.62
N GLY A 93 5.16 -7.66 -9.32
CA GLY A 93 5.54 -8.78 -8.45
C GLY A 93 6.94 -8.64 -7.85
N SER A 94 7.61 -9.76 -7.58
CA SER A 94 8.87 -9.85 -6.81
C SER A 94 10.00 -8.94 -7.36
N SER A 95 10.13 -8.77 -8.68
CA SER A 95 11.14 -7.86 -9.26
C SER A 95 10.91 -6.38 -8.88
N ARG A 96 9.66 -5.96 -8.64
CA ARG A 96 9.35 -4.61 -8.13
C ARG A 96 9.77 -4.46 -6.68
N GLU A 97 9.55 -5.49 -5.86
CA GLU A 97 9.95 -5.49 -4.45
C GLU A 97 11.47 -5.38 -4.31
N GLU A 98 12.22 -6.19 -5.06
CA GLU A 98 13.69 -6.12 -5.12
C GLU A 98 14.17 -4.72 -5.50
N GLN A 99 13.53 -4.10 -6.51
CA GLN A 99 13.86 -2.72 -6.89
C GLN A 99 13.57 -1.72 -5.76
N THR A 100 12.44 -1.86 -5.06
CA THR A 100 12.09 -0.97 -3.94
C THR A 100 13.00 -1.18 -2.73
N LEU A 101 13.41 -2.42 -2.44
CA LEU A 101 14.37 -2.73 -1.38
C LEU A 101 15.75 -2.15 -1.71
N ALA A 102 16.20 -2.27 -2.96
CA ALA A 102 17.46 -1.65 -3.38
C ALA A 102 17.43 -0.11 -3.26
N LEU A 103 16.29 0.53 -3.53
CA LEU A 103 16.10 1.97 -3.30
C LEU A 103 16.08 2.32 -1.81
N LEU A 104 15.43 1.49 -0.99
CA LEU A 104 15.39 1.65 0.46
C LEU A 104 16.78 1.52 1.09
N ASP A 105 17.60 0.56 0.64
CA ASP A 105 18.96 0.37 1.15
C ASP A 105 19.85 1.57 0.82
N ARG A 106 19.71 2.16 -0.38
CA ARG A 106 20.38 3.42 -0.73
C ARG A 106 19.94 4.56 0.18
N PHE A 107 18.65 4.66 0.49
CA PHE A 107 18.12 5.66 1.41
C PHE A 107 18.69 5.48 2.82
N LYS A 108 18.67 4.25 3.35
CA LYS A 108 19.25 3.93 4.66
C LYS A 108 20.72 4.31 4.73
N ASN A 109 21.52 3.98 3.72
CA ASN A 109 22.93 4.34 3.69
C ASN A 109 23.14 5.87 3.72
N LYS A 110 22.33 6.62 2.96
CA LYS A 110 22.36 8.09 2.97
C LYS A 110 21.94 8.66 4.33
N LEU A 111 20.93 8.08 4.96
CA LEU A 111 20.45 8.50 6.27
C LEU A 111 21.52 8.24 7.35
N SER A 112 22.11 7.05 7.35
CA SER A 112 23.19 6.69 8.28
C SER A 112 24.41 7.60 8.11
N SER A 113 24.80 7.96 6.89
CA SER A 113 25.91 8.89 6.69
C SER A 113 25.60 10.28 7.25
N ALA A 114 24.37 10.77 7.03
CA ALA A 114 23.92 12.06 7.55
C ALA A 114 23.89 12.08 9.09
N ILE A 115 23.49 10.98 9.73
CA ILE A 115 23.50 10.85 11.19
C ILE A 115 24.94 10.85 11.73
N THR A 116 25.89 10.16 11.08
CA THR A 116 27.29 10.11 11.55
C THR A 116 28.07 11.40 11.30
N GLU A 117 27.72 12.15 10.26
CA GLU A 117 28.37 13.41 9.90
C GLU A 117 27.85 14.60 10.72
N ALA A 118 26.61 14.50 11.22
CA ALA A 118 26.05 15.50 12.10
C ALA A 118 26.82 15.52 13.44
N PRO A 119 27.35 16.68 13.88
CA PRO A 119 27.94 16.81 15.21
C PRO A 119 26.87 16.52 16.28
N GLU A 120 27.24 15.90 17.40
CA GLU A 120 26.39 15.69 18.60
C GLU A 120 26.04 17.02 19.30
N LYS A 121 25.58 18.03 18.54
CA LYS A 121 25.13 19.30 19.08
C LYS A 121 23.63 19.24 19.31
N ASP A 122 23.24 19.73 20.48
CA ASP A 122 21.86 19.79 20.95
C ASP A 122 20.93 20.32 19.86
N ALA A 123 19.77 19.67 19.72
CA ALA A 123 18.80 19.87 18.64
C ALA A 123 18.28 21.31 18.50
N GLU A 124 18.51 22.16 19.50
CA GLU A 124 18.13 23.58 19.52
C GLU A 124 19.13 24.48 18.77
N GLU A 125 20.40 24.08 18.63
CA GLU A 125 21.42 24.91 17.95
C GLU A 125 21.40 24.73 16.42
N LEU A 126 20.98 23.55 15.93
CA LEU A 126 20.97 23.17 14.50
C LEU A 126 19.79 23.73 13.68
N VAL A 127 18.82 24.40 14.31
CA VAL A 127 17.67 25.02 13.60
C VAL A 127 18.10 26.29 12.83
N ASN A 128 19.28 26.84 13.12
CA ASN A 128 19.78 28.08 12.53
C ASN A 128 20.68 27.89 11.30
N ASP A 129 21.04 26.66 10.96
CA ASP A 129 21.84 26.39 9.76
C ASP A 129 20.91 26.13 8.57
N ASP A 130 21.01 26.98 7.55
CA ASP A 130 20.25 27.01 6.27
C ASP A 130 20.43 25.74 5.38
N ASP A 131 20.82 24.61 5.97
CA ASP A 131 21.09 23.38 5.25
C ASP A 131 19.84 22.48 5.24
N ASP A 132 19.21 22.33 4.07
CA ASP A 132 18.00 21.53 3.77
C ASP A 132 18.08 20.03 4.15
N LYS A 133 19.18 19.60 4.78
CA LYS A 133 19.50 18.23 5.18
C LYS A 133 19.36 17.97 6.68
N GLY A 134 19.18 19.00 7.50
CA GLY A 134 19.06 18.86 8.96
C GLY A 134 17.94 17.93 9.42
N TRP A 135 16.86 17.80 8.63
CA TRP A 135 15.75 16.88 8.95
C TRP A 135 16.14 15.39 8.88
N MET A 136 17.23 15.02 8.17
CA MET A 136 17.68 13.63 8.08
C MET A 136 18.36 13.14 9.37
N SER A 137 18.96 14.04 10.15
CA SER A 137 19.57 13.71 11.45
C SER A 137 18.65 14.00 12.63
N HIS A 138 17.65 14.86 12.46
CA HIS A 138 16.75 15.27 13.54
C HIS A 138 15.86 14.12 14.05
N VAL A 139 15.73 14.03 15.38
CA VAL A 139 14.83 13.10 16.07
C VAL A 139 13.59 13.85 16.52
N LEU A 140 12.40 13.37 16.14
CA LEU A 140 11.14 13.99 16.48
C LEU A 140 10.88 13.91 17.99
N HIS A 141 10.94 15.05 18.66
CA HIS A 141 10.59 15.20 20.07
C HIS A 141 9.25 15.95 20.17
N PHE A 142 8.34 15.44 20.99
CA PHE A 142 7.12 16.14 21.34
C PHE A 142 7.15 16.40 22.84
N ASP A 143 6.85 17.64 23.24
CA ASP A 143 6.46 17.89 24.61
C ASP A 143 5.16 17.14 24.88
N ASP A 144 5.11 16.40 25.99
CA ASP A 144 3.91 15.67 26.42
C ASP A 144 2.83 16.68 26.85
N GLN A 145 2.20 17.30 25.84
CA GLN A 145 1.01 18.10 25.99
C GLN A 145 -0.09 17.13 26.41
N THR A 146 -0.37 17.10 27.72
CA THR A 146 -1.40 16.24 28.35
C THR A 146 -2.81 16.37 27.74
N ARG A 147 -3.03 17.29 26.80
CA ARG A 147 -4.25 17.40 26.00
C ARG A 147 -4.06 16.72 24.67
N LYS A 148 -4.44 15.44 24.62
CA LYS A 148 -4.30 14.60 23.42
C LYS A 148 -5.20 15.01 22.25
N VAL A 149 -6.21 15.84 22.47
CA VAL A 149 -7.11 16.40 21.44
C VAL A 149 -7.77 17.66 22.02
N LYS A 150 -8.10 18.66 21.18
CA LYS A 150 -9.12 19.67 21.55
C LYS A 150 -10.45 18.94 21.76
N ASP A 151 -10.83 18.71 23.01
CA ASP A 151 -12.11 18.08 23.33
C ASP A 151 -13.23 18.96 22.77
N ALA A 152 -14.04 18.39 21.87
CA ALA A 152 -15.16 19.09 21.23
C ALA A 152 -16.20 19.59 22.25
N ASN A 153 -16.17 19.07 23.48
CA ASN A 153 -17.04 19.50 24.57
C ASN A 153 -16.46 20.67 25.39
N VAL A 154 -15.18 20.99 25.23
CA VAL A 154 -14.56 22.14 25.89
C VAL A 154 -14.90 23.39 25.09
N GLN A 155 -15.58 24.33 25.75
CA GLN A 155 -15.92 25.61 25.15
C GLN A 155 -14.63 26.47 25.06
N ASP A 156 -14.09 26.60 23.85
CA ASP A 156 -12.94 27.44 23.49
C ASP A 156 -13.38 28.89 23.16
N GLU A 157 -12.40 29.77 22.93
CA GLU A 157 -12.61 31.20 22.63
C GLU A 157 -13.48 31.45 21.39
N ASP A 158 -13.51 30.49 20.46
CA ASP A 158 -14.30 30.54 19.22
C ASP A 158 -15.66 29.81 19.32
N THR A 159 -16.06 29.33 20.50
CA THR A 159 -17.31 28.56 20.63
C THR A 159 -18.56 29.41 20.41
N PHE A 160 -18.45 30.72 20.62
CA PHE A 160 -19.55 31.66 20.48
C PHE A 160 -19.11 32.83 19.62
N GLU A 161 -19.91 33.18 18.62
CA GLU A 161 -19.66 34.33 17.76
C GLU A 161 -19.55 35.63 18.58
N ILE A 162 -18.83 36.63 18.07
CA ILE A 162 -18.60 37.91 18.79
C ILE A 162 -19.88 38.66 19.14
N TYR A 163 -21.00 38.37 18.47
CA TYR A 163 -22.32 38.94 18.75
C TYR A 163 -23.20 38.03 19.62
N ASP A 164 -22.77 36.80 19.89
CA ASP A 164 -23.51 35.88 20.74
C ASP A 164 -23.48 36.40 22.20
N PRO A 165 -24.63 36.51 22.88
CA PRO A 165 -24.67 36.89 24.29
C PRO A 165 -23.75 36.01 25.17
N ARG A 166 -23.62 34.72 24.88
CA ARG A 166 -22.82 33.75 25.64
C ARG A 166 -21.31 33.92 25.43
N ASN A 167 -20.90 34.71 24.43
CA ASN A 167 -19.51 35.06 24.23
C ASN A 167 -18.94 35.67 25.52
N PRO A 168 -17.76 35.21 26.01
CA PRO A 168 -17.11 35.72 27.20
C PRO A 168 -17.02 37.25 27.26
N VAL A 169 -16.78 37.90 26.12
CA VAL A 169 -16.70 39.37 25.99
C VAL A 169 -18.06 40.03 26.30
N ASN A 170 -19.13 39.51 25.69
CA ASN A 170 -20.49 40.02 25.91
C ASN A 170 -21.02 39.70 27.31
N LYS A 171 -20.63 38.56 27.88
CA LYS A 171 -20.95 38.19 29.27
C LYS A 171 -20.33 39.20 30.24
N ARG A 172 -19.04 39.52 30.10
CA ARG A 172 -18.34 40.49 30.95
C ARG A 172 -19.00 41.86 30.92
N ARG A 173 -19.25 42.40 29.72
CA ARG A 173 -19.90 43.70 29.53
C ARG A 173 -21.30 43.77 30.17
N ARG A 174 -22.08 42.69 30.06
CA ARG A 174 -23.44 42.62 30.63
C ARG A 174 -23.43 42.51 32.16
N GLU A 175 -22.56 41.68 32.73
CA GLU A 175 -22.47 41.55 34.20
C GLU A 175 -21.94 42.82 34.86
N GLU A 176 -20.98 43.52 34.25
CA GLU A 176 -20.52 44.83 34.73
C GLU A 176 -21.62 45.90 34.69
N SER A 177 -22.43 45.93 33.63
CA SER A 177 -23.56 46.84 33.52
C SER A 177 -24.64 46.54 34.57
N LYS A 178 -24.98 45.26 34.79
CA LYS A 178 -25.90 44.84 35.85
C LYS A 178 -25.37 45.20 37.24
N LYS A 179 -24.07 44.99 37.48
CA LYS A 179 -23.42 45.35 38.75
C LYS A 179 -23.53 46.84 39.02
N LYS A 180 -23.19 47.69 38.05
CA LYS A 180 -23.33 49.16 38.16
C LYS A 180 -24.79 49.60 38.39
N MET A 181 -25.75 48.96 37.71
CA MET A 181 -27.18 49.26 37.91
C MET A 181 -27.67 48.86 39.30
N ARG A 182 -27.21 47.71 39.81
CA ARG A 182 -27.53 47.24 41.16
C ARG A 182 -26.94 48.17 42.22
N GLU A 183 -25.67 48.53 42.10
CA GLU A 183 -25.00 49.47 43.01
C GLU A 183 -25.69 50.85 43.02
N LYS A 184 -26.17 51.33 41.86
CA LYS A 184 -26.94 52.59 41.78
C LYS A 184 -28.30 52.48 42.48
N ARG A 185 -28.97 51.34 42.36
CA ARG A 185 -30.27 51.08 43.01
C ARG A 185 -30.14 50.91 44.53
N GLU A 186 -29.03 50.37 45.01
CA GLU A 186 -28.75 50.22 46.45
C GLU A 186 -28.33 51.54 47.12
N ARG A 187 -27.95 52.56 46.33
CA ARG A 187 -27.58 53.91 46.81
C ARG A 187 -28.75 54.92 46.81
N GLN A 188 -29.90 54.55 46.25
CA GLN A 188 -31.13 55.36 46.25
C GLN A 188 -32.11 54.82 47.29
#